data_AF-A0A4U2YGP6-F1
#
_entry.id   AF-A0A4U2YGP6-F1
#
_cell.length_a   1.000
_cell.length_b   1.000
_cell.length_c   1.000
_cell.angle_alpha   90.00
_cell.angle_beta   90.00
_cell.angle_gamma   90.00
#
_symmetry.space_group_name_H-M   'P 1'
#
loop_
_entity.id
_entity.type
_entity.pdbx_description
1 polymer ?
#
loop_
_entity_poly.entity_id
_entity_poly.type
_entity_poly.pdbx_seq_one_letter_code
_entity_poly.pdbx_strand_id
1 'polypeptide(L)'
;MRLKVVDVEAFFIVGIEVDCYYDQDEFLQAPDSRLCEIKNVVDSHLYYEVWNSITEKKLIGKRVSIITHVPDGCVVVTIPPGPFAMLHKSQTNDVHHLFAMTNYEDIEKVEFRTLMLTDESANVVHIYRPVEYREDVLNIRNIPVLSKEVSIQLREQYIHNFLNVKGDCVRDFFYKRYVKLDKGYLWQFIRGEIAKGLTAQEAKDYLHDKEEVLFFWDSISSIGRNFTRNKVFKLGTKRLLESYSRFTFDLYIFDSALSWTIIFHHEPDAEGYKCCLVTSP
;
A
#
# COMPACT_ATOMS: atom_id res chain seq x y z
N MET A 1 -8.33 -12.18 -3.14
CA MET A 1 -8.67 -10.78 -3.47
C MET A 1 -7.75 -10.28 -4.58
N ARG A 2 -8.26 -9.47 -5.53
CA ARG A 2 -7.47 -8.87 -6.62
C ARG A 2 -7.85 -7.41 -6.75
N LEU A 3 -6.92 -6.57 -7.21
CA LEU A 3 -7.23 -5.20 -7.60
C LEU A 3 -8.17 -5.25 -8.81
N LYS A 4 -9.31 -4.57 -8.73
CA LYS A 4 -10.20 -4.38 -9.88
C LYS A 4 -9.90 -3.02 -10.48
N VAL A 5 -9.54 -3.02 -11.76
CA VAL A 5 -9.40 -1.79 -12.55
C VAL A 5 -10.59 -1.70 -13.48
N VAL A 6 -11.21 -0.52 -13.56
CA VAL A 6 -12.35 -0.23 -14.43
C VAL A 6 -12.05 0.99 -15.27
N ASP A 7 -12.44 0.97 -16.53
CA ASP A 7 -12.42 2.17 -17.35
C ASP A 7 -13.64 3.03 -17.02
N VAL A 8 -13.38 4.28 -16.67
CA VAL A 8 -14.37 5.29 -16.32
C VAL A 8 -14.48 6.25 -17.50
N GLU A 9 -15.70 6.53 -17.95
CA GLU A 9 -15.95 7.59 -18.93
C GLU A 9 -15.87 8.96 -18.25
N ALA A 10 -15.63 10.02 -19.02
CA ALA A 10 -15.64 11.37 -18.49
C ALA A 10 -17.04 11.73 -17.96
N PHE A 11 -17.14 12.29 -16.77
CA PHE A 11 -18.42 12.80 -16.26
C PHE A 11 -18.25 14.00 -15.34
N PHE A 12 -19.36 14.71 -15.11
CA PHE A 12 -19.38 15.92 -14.30
C PHE A 12 -20.03 15.67 -12.96
N ILE A 13 -19.44 16.25 -11.93
CA ILE A 13 -20.00 16.34 -10.58
C ILE A 13 -20.20 17.82 -10.28
N VAL A 14 -21.41 18.17 -9.83
CA VAL A 14 -21.71 19.50 -9.28
C VAL A 14 -21.85 19.34 -7.78
N GLY A 15 -21.20 20.21 -7.01
CA GLY A 15 -21.17 20.06 -5.55
C GLY A 15 -20.59 21.27 -4.84
N ILE A 16 -20.39 21.14 -3.53
CA ILE A 16 -19.80 22.17 -2.69
C ILE A 16 -18.38 21.77 -2.30
N GLU A 17 -17.46 22.74 -2.23
CA GLU A 17 -16.15 22.52 -1.62
C GLU A 17 -16.32 22.34 -0.10
N VAL A 18 -15.60 21.38 0.47
CA VAL A 18 -15.64 21.08 1.91
C VAL A 18 -14.22 21.09 2.49
N ASP A 19 -14.10 21.37 3.78
CA ASP A 19 -12.83 21.30 4.50
C ASP A 19 -12.29 19.86 4.54
N CYS A 20 -10.98 19.71 4.61
CA CYS A 20 -10.32 18.43 4.85
C CYS A 20 -10.76 17.74 6.16
N TYR A 21 -11.25 18.50 7.16
CA TYR A 21 -11.76 18.01 8.45
C TYR A 21 -13.28 17.86 8.54
N TYR A 22 -13.99 18.04 7.44
CA TYR A 22 -15.44 17.92 7.43
C TYR A 22 -15.90 16.52 7.90
N ASP A 23 -16.88 16.51 8.80
CA ASP A 23 -17.49 15.29 9.32
C ASP A 23 -18.52 14.78 8.31
N GLN A 24 -18.27 13.57 7.81
CA GLN A 24 -19.18 12.91 6.88
C GLN A 24 -20.52 12.65 7.54
N ASP A 25 -20.54 12.11 8.76
CA ASP A 25 -21.76 11.68 9.41
C ASP A 25 -22.67 12.88 9.72
N GLU A 26 -22.08 14.04 10.08
CA GLU A 26 -22.81 15.29 10.31
C GLU A 26 -23.55 15.78 9.05
N PHE A 27 -22.85 15.84 7.91
CA PHE A 27 -23.50 16.26 6.68
C PHE A 27 -24.54 15.27 6.19
N LEU A 28 -24.37 13.97 6.44
CA LEU A 28 -25.34 12.99 6.00
C LEU A 28 -26.64 13.13 6.80
N GLN A 29 -26.57 13.59 8.05
CA GLN A 29 -27.75 13.93 8.87
C GLN A 29 -28.43 15.22 8.42
N ALA A 30 -27.67 16.18 7.92
CA ALA A 30 -28.20 17.44 7.41
C ALA A 30 -27.49 17.86 6.10
N PRO A 31 -27.85 17.24 4.95
CA PRO A 31 -27.21 17.56 3.69
C PRO A 31 -27.45 19.02 3.33
N ASP A 32 -26.42 19.68 2.80
CA ASP A 32 -26.52 21.08 2.40
C ASP A 32 -27.65 21.26 1.37
N SER A 33 -28.58 22.20 1.64
CA SER A 33 -29.77 22.41 0.84
C SER A 33 -29.46 22.77 -0.62
N ARG A 34 -28.29 23.37 -0.89
CA ARG A 34 -27.84 23.71 -2.26
C ARG A 34 -27.69 22.47 -3.15
N LEU A 35 -27.41 21.31 -2.57
CA LEU A 35 -27.28 20.06 -3.31
C LEU A 35 -28.63 19.51 -3.80
N CYS A 36 -29.74 19.99 -3.24
CA CYS A 36 -31.10 19.68 -3.71
C CYS A 36 -31.50 20.53 -4.92
N GLU A 37 -30.82 21.65 -5.17
CA GLU A 37 -31.07 22.55 -6.30
C GLU A 37 -30.38 22.10 -7.60
N ILE A 38 -29.47 21.12 -7.50
CA ILE A 38 -28.75 20.55 -8.64
C ILE A 38 -29.72 19.80 -9.56
N LYS A 39 -29.77 20.21 -10.83
CA LYS A 39 -30.63 19.62 -11.87
C LYS A 39 -29.88 18.54 -12.67
N ASN A 40 -30.65 17.70 -13.39
CA ASN A 40 -30.14 16.64 -14.26
C ASN A 40 -29.23 15.62 -13.55
N VAL A 41 -29.49 15.36 -12.27
CA VAL A 41 -28.78 14.36 -11.48
C VAL A 41 -29.03 12.97 -12.09
N VAL A 42 -27.95 12.21 -12.30
CA VAL A 42 -28.02 10.87 -12.90
C VAL A 42 -28.65 9.85 -11.94
N ASP A 43 -28.29 9.93 -10.66
CA ASP A 43 -28.83 9.09 -9.59
C ASP A 43 -29.02 9.95 -8.33
N SER A 44 -30.26 10.10 -7.89
CA SER A 44 -30.62 10.96 -6.76
C SER A 44 -30.15 10.42 -5.41
N HIS A 45 -29.84 9.13 -5.32
CA HIS A 45 -29.44 8.45 -4.08
C HIS A 45 -27.93 8.39 -3.89
N LEU A 46 -27.17 8.75 -4.92
CA LEU A 46 -25.71 8.71 -4.91
C LEU A 46 -25.09 10.10 -4.77
N TYR A 47 -24.22 10.21 -3.78
CA TYR A 47 -23.33 11.34 -3.60
C TYR A 47 -21.91 10.91 -3.97
N TYR A 48 -21.15 11.88 -4.44
CA TYR A 48 -19.77 11.71 -4.82
C TYR A 48 -18.93 12.60 -3.95
N GLU A 49 -18.01 12.00 -3.23
CA GLU A 49 -16.94 12.76 -2.59
C GLU A 49 -15.70 12.67 -3.45
N VAL A 50 -15.14 13.81 -3.78
CA VAL A 50 -14.05 13.97 -4.72
C VAL A 50 -12.89 14.60 -4.01
N TRP A 51 -11.71 14.03 -4.17
CA TRP A 51 -10.45 14.60 -3.72
C TRP A 51 -9.56 14.86 -4.91
N ASN A 52 -9.16 16.12 -5.07
CA ASN A 52 -8.17 16.51 -6.06
C ASN A 52 -6.82 16.64 -5.34
N SER A 53 -5.93 15.68 -5.56
CA SER A 53 -4.62 15.68 -4.89
C SER A 53 -3.71 16.81 -5.37
N ILE A 54 -3.95 17.37 -6.56
CA ILE A 54 -3.14 18.47 -7.11
C ILE A 54 -3.48 19.79 -6.43
N THR A 55 -4.76 20.03 -6.16
CA THR A 55 -5.23 21.27 -5.53
C THR A 55 -5.47 21.13 -4.03
N GLU A 56 -5.33 19.93 -3.48
CA GLU A 56 -5.68 19.56 -2.10
C GLU A 56 -7.11 19.95 -1.71
N LYS A 57 -8.03 19.94 -2.68
CA LYS A 57 -9.43 20.33 -2.46
C LYS A 57 -10.33 19.10 -2.35
N LYS A 58 -11.26 19.12 -1.39
CA LYS A 58 -12.39 18.18 -1.29
C LYS A 58 -13.66 18.82 -1.81
N LEU A 59 -14.49 18.00 -2.42
CA LEU A 59 -15.84 18.34 -2.79
C LEU A 59 -16.79 17.19 -2.46
N ILE A 60 -18.01 17.53 -2.05
CA ILE A 60 -19.14 16.61 -2.06
C ILE A 60 -20.23 17.10 -3.01
N GLY A 61 -20.74 16.21 -3.85
CA GLY A 61 -21.68 16.59 -4.90
C GLY A 61 -22.44 15.43 -5.51
N LYS A 62 -23.13 15.73 -6.61
CA LYS A 62 -23.92 14.77 -7.38
C LYS A 62 -23.44 14.72 -8.82
N ARG A 63 -23.43 13.51 -9.40
CA ARG A 63 -23.17 13.34 -10.84
C ARG A 63 -24.34 13.88 -11.64
N VAL A 64 -24.05 14.69 -12.65
CA VAL A 64 -25.05 15.23 -13.58
C VAL A 64 -24.83 14.70 -15.00
N SER A 65 -25.90 14.52 -15.75
CA SER A 65 -25.83 14.14 -17.18
C SER A 65 -25.46 15.32 -18.07
N ILE A 66 -25.88 16.53 -17.70
CA ILE A 66 -25.58 17.78 -18.40
C ILE A 66 -25.58 18.96 -17.42
N ILE A 67 -24.64 19.89 -17.61
CA ILE A 67 -24.56 21.13 -16.82
C ILE A 67 -25.40 22.20 -17.52
N THR A 68 -26.60 22.46 -17.00
CA THR A 68 -27.46 23.57 -17.47
C THR A 68 -27.51 24.75 -16.52
N HIS A 69 -27.25 24.50 -15.24
CA HIS A 69 -27.25 25.50 -14.17
C HIS A 69 -26.38 24.97 -13.01
N VAL A 70 -25.63 25.86 -12.36
CA VAL A 70 -24.84 25.57 -11.17
C VAL A 70 -25.38 26.48 -10.06
N PRO A 71 -25.93 25.92 -8.96
CA PRO A 71 -26.42 26.72 -7.83
C PRO A 71 -25.34 27.61 -7.22
N ASP A 72 -25.73 28.72 -6.62
CA ASP A 72 -24.80 29.67 -6.01
C ASP A 72 -23.98 28.99 -4.89
N GLY A 73 -22.66 29.14 -4.95
CA GLY A 73 -21.73 28.51 -4.01
C GLY A 73 -21.43 27.03 -4.29
N CYS A 74 -21.97 26.45 -5.37
CA CYS A 74 -21.52 25.17 -5.91
C CYS A 74 -20.43 25.37 -6.97
N VAL A 75 -19.60 24.33 -7.15
CA VAL A 75 -18.57 24.24 -8.18
C VAL A 75 -18.77 22.97 -9.01
N VAL A 76 -18.13 22.94 -10.18
CA VAL A 76 -18.14 21.80 -11.09
C VAL A 76 -16.77 21.14 -11.08
N VAL A 77 -16.75 19.82 -10.91
CA VAL A 77 -15.55 19.00 -11.09
C VAL A 77 -15.79 18.02 -12.24
N THR A 78 -14.81 17.93 -13.14
CA THR A 78 -14.81 16.93 -14.21
C THR A 78 -13.97 15.75 -13.75
N ILE A 79 -14.57 14.57 -13.71
CA ILE A 79 -13.83 13.31 -13.56
C ILE A 79 -13.29 12.93 -14.94
N PRO A 80 -11.96 12.86 -15.12
CA PRO A 80 -11.38 12.54 -16.42
C PRO A 80 -11.65 11.08 -16.79
N PRO A 81 -11.73 10.76 -18.09
CA PRO A 81 -11.85 9.38 -18.51
C PRO A 81 -10.53 8.63 -18.28
N GLY A 82 -10.63 7.31 -18.14
CA GLY A 82 -9.46 6.43 -18.07
C GLY A 82 -9.60 5.33 -17.02
N PRO A 83 -8.51 4.61 -16.75
CA PRO A 83 -8.53 3.50 -15.81
C PRO A 83 -8.50 3.99 -14.37
N PHE A 84 -9.39 3.43 -13.55
CA PHE A 84 -9.44 3.63 -12.11
C PHE A 84 -9.36 2.30 -11.38
N ALA A 85 -8.53 2.23 -10.34
CA ALA A 85 -8.62 1.19 -9.34
C ALA A 85 -9.89 1.38 -8.51
N MET A 86 -10.79 0.40 -8.57
CA MET A 86 -12.03 0.34 -7.80
C MET A 86 -11.80 -0.50 -6.54
N LEU A 87 -11.74 0.17 -5.39
CA LEU A 87 -11.46 -0.40 -4.08
C LEU A 87 -12.73 -0.40 -3.23
N HIS A 88 -13.16 -1.56 -2.78
CA HIS A 88 -14.23 -1.66 -1.78
C HIS A 88 -13.72 -1.22 -0.39
N LYS A 89 -14.58 -0.67 0.47
CA LYS A 89 -14.21 -0.19 1.82
C LYS A 89 -13.47 -1.24 2.66
N SER A 90 -13.83 -2.51 2.53
CA SER A 90 -13.18 -3.61 3.24
C SER A 90 -11.74 -3.91 2.79
N GLN A 91 -11.29 -3.31 1.67
CA GLN A 91 -9.98 -3.56 1.07
C GLN A 91 -8.95 -2.49 1.41
N THR A 92 -9.33 -1.43 2.13
CA THR A 92 -8.48 -0.27 2.42
C THR A 92 -7.17 -0.65 3.13
N ASN A 93 -7.21 -1.67 3.99
CA ASN A 93 -6.03 -2.20 4.69
C ASN A 93 -5.10 -3.05 3.81
N ASP A 94 -5.54 -3.46 2.62
CA ASP A 94 -4.78 -4.31 1.70
C ASP A 94 -4.32 -3.56 0.44
N VAL A 95 -4.65 -2.27 0.30
CA VAL A 95 -4.46 -1.48 -0.94
C VAL A 95 -3.05 -1.61 -1.48
N HIS A 96 -2.03 -1.38 -0.65
CA HIS A 96 -0.64 -1.44 -1.10
C HIS A 96 -0.29 -2.81 -1.70
N HIS A 97 -0.70 -3.91 -1.05
CA HIS A 97 -0.48 -5.26 -1.57
C HIS A 97 -1.25 -5.53 -2.86
N LEU A 98 -2.47 -4.98 -2.99
CA LEU A 98 -3.25 -5.11 -4.21
C LEU A 98 -2.54 -4.42 -5.38
N PHE A 99 -1.95 -3.25 -5.17
CA PHE A 99 -1.14 -2.54 -6.17
C PHE A 99 0.18 -3.26 -6.49
N ALA A 100 0.94 -3.67 -5.47
CA ALA A 100 2.21 -4.39 -5.64
C ALA A 100 2.06 -5.68 -6.47
N MET A 101 0.89 -6.31 -6.43
CA MET A 101 0.54 -7.51 -7.21
C MET A 101 0.07 -7.22 -8.66
N THR A 102 0.28 -6.01 -9.14
CA THR A 102 -0.06 -5.56 -10.49
C THR A 102 1.04 -4.66 -11.06
N ASN A 103 0.95 -4.32 -12.34
CA ASN A 103 1.82 -3.35 -13.01
C ASN A 103 1.20 -1.93 -13.01
N TYR A 104 0.15 -1.70 -12.21
CA TYR A 104 -0.47 -0.39 -12.08
C TYR A 104 0.21 0.43 -10.98
N GLU A 105 0.28 1.73 -11.20
CA GLU A 105 0.60 2.74 -10.18
C GLU A 105 -0.58 3.67 -9.99
N ASP A 106 -0.74 4.17 -8.77
CA ASP A 106 -1.58 5.32 -8.51
C ASP A 106 -0.93 6.58 -9.09
N ILE A 107 -1.76 7.46 -9.65
CA ILE A 107 -1.30 8.73 -10.19
C ILE A 107 -2.02 9.87 -9.47
N GLU A 108 -1.29 10.93 -9.16
CA GLU A 108 -1.86 12.13 -8.54
C GLU A 108 -2.79 12.83 -9.54
N LYS A 109 -4.09 12.67 -9.33
CA LYS A 109 -5.16 13.29 -10.11
C LYS A 109 -6.40 13.48 -9.21
N VAL A 110 -7.58 13.26 -9.78
CA VAL A 110 -8.87 13.39 -9.13
C VAL A 110 -9.35 11.99 -8.76
N GLU A 111 -9.32 11.65 -7.47
CA GLU A 111 -9.95 10.44 -6.95
C GLU A 111 -11.37 10.75 -6.45
N PHE A 112 -12.24 9.74 -6.45
CA PHE A 112 -13.59 9.92 -5.94
C PHE A 112 -14.10 8.66 -5.25
N ARG A 113 -15.07 8.82 -4.37
CA ARG A 113 -15.83 7.72 -3.78
C ARG A 113 -17.32 7.93 -3.92
N THR A 114 -18.04 6.83 -4.07
CA THR A 114 -19.51 6.84 -4.15
C THR A 114 -20.09 6.56 -2.77
N LEU A 115 -20.96 7.46 -2.33
CA LEU A 115 -21.71 7.38 -1.08
C LEU A 115 -23.16 7.08 -1.42
N MET A 116 -23.69 5.98 -0.90
CA MET A 116 -25.11 5.67 -1.01
C MET A 116 -25.80 6.04 0.29
N LEU A 117 -26.83 6.88 0.20
CA LEU A 117 -27.68 7.23 1.32
C LEU A 117 -28.85 6.25 1.44
N THR A 118 -29.03 5.68 2.62
CA THR A 118 -30.28 5.03 3.04
C THR A 118 -30.86 5.77 4.25
N ASP A 119 -32.12 5.50 4.58
CA ASP A 119 -32.83 6.15 5.70
C ASP A 119 -32.14 5.96 7.07
N GLU A 120 -31.21 5.02 7.19
CA GLU A 120 -30.55 4.64 8.45
C GLU A 120 -29.01 4.78 8.42
N SER A 121 -28.38 4.94 7.26
CA SER A 121 -26.92 4.99 7.17
C SER A 121 -26.40 5.52 5.83
N ALA A 122 -25.17 6.03 5.83
CA ALA A 122 -24.41 6.21 4.60
C ALA A 122 -23.38 5.10 4.43
N ASN A 123 -23.43 4.43 3.29
CA ASN A 123 -22.47 3.39 2.96
C ASN A 123 -21.51 3.89 1.88
N VAL A 124 -20.24 4.10 2.26
CA VAL A 124 -19.15 4.21 1.28
C VAL A 124 -19.04 2.86 0.59
N VAL A 125 -19.41 2.82 -0.68
CA VAL A 125 -19.45 1.55 -1.42
C VAL A 125 -18.07 1.28 -2.04
N HIS A 126 -17.53 2.26 -2.75
CA HIS A 126 -16.27 2.12 -3.48
C HIS A 126 -15.47 3.42 -3.50
N ILE A 127 -14.15 3.28 -3.46
CA ILE A 127 -13.15 4.32 -3.70
C ILE A 127 -12.57 4.06 -5.09
N TYR A 128 -12.50 5.10 -5.91
CA TYR A 128 -11.97 5.06 -7.26
C TYR A 128 -10.72 5.92 -7.32
N ARG A 129 -9.57 5.27 -7.54
CA ARG A 129 -8.29 5.95 -7.69
C ARG A 129 -7.81 5.90 -9.12
N PRO A 130 -7.45 7.03 -9.73
CA PRO A 130 -6.88 7.01 -11.07
C PRO A 130 -5.57 6.23 -11.04
N VAL A 131 -5.36 5.40 -12.06
CA VAL A 131 -4.17 4.57 -12.17
C VAL A 131 -3.57 4.65 -13.57
N GLU A 132 -2.33 4.22 -13.71
CA GLU A 132 -1.67 4.05 -15.00
C GLU A 132 -1.01 2.68 -15.05
N TYR A 133 -1.16 1.99 -16.19
CA TYR A 133 -0.41 0.76 -16.44
C TYR A 133 0.99 1.12 -16.92
N ARG A 134 2.00 0.50 -16.32
CA ARG A 134 3.39 0.71 -16.68
C ARG A 134 4.13 -0.62 -16.73
N GLU A 135 4.78 -0.93 -17.84
CA GLU A 135 5.44 -2.23 -18.02
C GLU A 135 6.69 -2.39 -17.13
N ASP A 136 7.40 -1.28 -16.90
CA ASP A 136 8.59 -1.20 -16.05
C ASP A 136 8.28 -1.40 -14.56
N VAL A 137 7.03 -1.18 -14.18
CA VAL A 137 6.57 -1.29 -12.82
C VAL A 137 6.49 -2.75 -12.37
N LEU A 138 7.17 -3.10 -11.28
CA LEU A 138 7.33 -4.48 -10.83
C LEU A 138 6.05 -5.08 -10.24
N ASN A 139 5.48 -6.07 -10.92
CA ASN A 139 4.46 -6.95 -10.33
C ASN A 139 5.12 -8.05 -9.49
N ILE A 140 4.90 -8.04 -8.17
CA ILE A 140 5.54 -9.00 -7.26
C ILE A 140 5.18 -10.46 -7.53
N ARG A 141 4.05 -10.73 -8.20
CA ARG A 141 3.64 -12.09 -8.59
C ARG A 141 4.54 -12.69 -9.67
N ASN A 142 5.24 -11.85 -10.42
CA ASN A 142 6.10 -12.28 -11.53
C ASN A 142 7.56 -12.45 -11.10
N ILE A 143 7.88 -12.18 -9.83
CA ILE A 143 9.23 -12.36 -9.30
C ILE A 143 9.49 -13.87 -9.14
N PRO A 144 10.62 -14.38 -9.66
CA PRO A 144 11.03 -15.77 -9.43
C PRO A 144 11.09 -16.10 -7.93
N VAL A 145 10.51 -17.23 -7.56
CA VAL A 145 10.53 -17.78 -6.20
C VAL A 145 11.33 -19.07 -6.24
N LEU A 146 12.15 -19.30 -5.21
CA LEU A 146 12.78 -20.60 -5.02
C LEU A 146 11.71 -21.68 -4.77
N SER A 147 12.08 -22.96 -4.89
CA SER A 147 11.16 -24.04 -4.50
C SER A 147 10.76 -23.88 -3.03
N LYS A 148 9.60 -24.45 -2.67
CA LYS A 148 9.05 -24.31 -1.33
C LYS A 148 10.00 -24.86 -0.27
N GLU A 149 10.58 -26.03 -0.52
CA GLU A 149 11.49 -26.72 0.39
C GLU A 149 12.78 -25.91 0.59
N VAL A 150 13.36 -25.39 -0.51
CA VAL A 150 14.56 -24.55 -0.46
C VAL A 150 14.26 -23.23 0.25
N SER A 151 13.11 -22.61 -0.02
CA SER A 151 12.70 -21.35 0.63
C SER A 151 12.55 -21.51 2.15
N ILE A 152 11.94 -22.60 2.61
CA ILE A 152 11.78 -22.88 4.04
C ILE A 152 13.14 -23.08 4.69
N GLN A 153 13.97 -23.99 4.14
CA GLN A 153 15.29 -24.29 4.69
C GLN A 153 16.17 -23.04 4.74
N LEU A 154 16.19 -22.24 3.67
CA LEU A 154 17.03 -21.05 3.60
C LEU A 154 16.55 -19.95 4.56
N ARG A 155 15.24 -19.80 4.77
CA ARG A 155 14.72 -18.87 5.80
C ARG A 155 15.10 -19.31 7.21
N GLU A 156 15.02 -20.60 7.51
CA GLU A 156 15.44 -21.13 8.81
C GLU A 156 16.95 -20.90 9.04
N GLN A 157 17.78 -21.16 8.02
CA GLN A 157 19.22 -20.89 8.06
C GLN A 157 19.51 -19.40 8.23
N TYR A 158 18.86 -18.52 7.45
CA TYR A 158 18.96 -17.07 7.57
C TYR A 158 18.67 -16.61 9.01
N ILE A 159 17.56 -17.08 9.58
CA ILE A 159 17.14 -16.70 10.93
C ILE A 159 18.17 -17.14 11.95
N HIS A 160 18.67 -18.38 11.86
CA HIS A 160 19.69 -18.88 12.78
C HIS A 160 21.03 -18.15 12.66
N ASN A 161 21.41 -17.74 11.45
CA ASN A 161 22.69 -17.09 11.20
C ASN A 161 22.69 -15.63 11.70
N PHE A 162 21.70 -14.84 11.30
CA PHE A 162 21.72 -13.39 11.51
C PHE A 162 20.95 -12.92 12.75
N LEU A 163 20.05 -13.74 13.29
CA LEU A 163 19.12 -13.29 14.32
C LEU A 163 19.31 -14.04 15.64
N ASN A 164 19.10 -13.34 16.74
CA ASN A 164 19.10 -13.87 18.08
C ASN A 164 17.67 -14.29 18.47
N VAL A 165 17.22 -15.42 17.92
CA VAL A 165 15.87 -15.95 18.19
C VAL A 165 15.81 -16.94 19.35
N LYS A 166 16.97 -17.36 19.89
CA LYS A 166 17.07 -18.23 21.07
C LYS A 166 17.45 -17.37 22.27
N GLY A 167 16.73 -17.49 23.39
CA GLY A 167 17.10 -16.73 24.58
C GLY A 167 16.19 -16.96 25.77
N ASP A 168 15.81 -15.89 26.44
CA ASP A 168 14.88 -15.94 27.56
C ASP A 168 13.45 -16.31 27.12
N CYS A 169 12.57 -16.52 28.10
CA CYS A 169 11.18 -16.88 27.87
C CYS A 169 10.40 -15.83 27.07
N VAL A 170 10.81 -14.56 27.11
CA VAL A 170 10.16 -13.45 26.41
C VAL A 170 10.51 -13.49 24.93
N ARG A 171 11.79 -13.69 24.61
CA ARG A 171 12.30 -13.83 23.24
C ARG A 171 11.73 -15.07 22.56
N ASP A 172 11.71 -16.20 23.26
CA ASP A 172 11.08 -17.43 22.78
C ASP A 172 9.57 -17.23 22.52
N PHE A 173 8.88 -16.47 23.38
CA PHE A 173 7.48 -16.14 23.20
C PHE A 173 7.23 -15.30 21.94
N PHE A 174 8.00 -14.22 21.75
CA PHE A 174 7.87 -13.37 20.55
C PHE A 174 8.21 -14.13 19.27
N TYR A 175 9.26 -14.96 19.28
CA TYR A 175 9.61 -15.76 18.10
C TYR A 175 8.52 -16.79 17.77
N LYS A 176 7.94 -17.46 18.78
CA LYS A 176 6.78 -18.35 18.58
C LYS A 176 5.58 -17.62 18.00
N ARG A 177 5.32 -16.36 18.40
CA ARG A 177 4.25 -15.53 17.82
C ARG A 177 4.53 -15.18 16.36
N TYR A 178 5.78 -14.84 16.03
CA TYR A 178 6.17 -14.57 14.65
C TYR A 178 5.92 -15.80 13.77
N VAL A 179 6.44 -16.95 14.15
CA VAL A 179 6.34 -18.19 13.36
C VAL A 179 4.92 -18.75 13.29
N LYS A 180 4.17 -18.77 14.40
CA LYS A 180 2.87 -19.44 14.47
C LYS A 180 1.67 -18.54 14.17
N LEU A 181 1.77 -17.26 14.50
CA LEU A 181 0.63 -16.32 14.42
C LEU A 181 0.83 -15.26 13.34
N ASP A 182 1.98 -15.25 12.66
CA ASP A 182 2.45 -14.16 11.81
C ASP A 182 2.26 -12.79 12.50
N LYS A 183 2.69 -12.70 13.75
CA LYS A 183 2.61 -11.49 14.58
C LYS A 183 3.99 -11.10 15.11
N GLY A 184 4.32 -9.83 14.96
CA GLY A 184 5.63 -9.29 15.29
C GLY A 184 6.52 -9.18 14.07
N TYR A 185 7.75 -8.71 14.27
CA TYR A 185 8.68 -8.40 13.18
C TYR A 185 10.02 -9.07 13.42
N LEU A 186 10.59 -9.62 12.36
CA LEU A 186 11.81 -10.42 12.49
C LEU A 186 13.04 -9.55 12.85
N TRP A 187 13.02 -8.26 12.51
CA TRP A 187 14.11 -7.33 12.80
C TRP A 187 14.29 -7.08 14.31
N GLN A 188 13.25 -7.31 15.13
CA GLN A 188 13.35 -7.18 16.60
C GLN A 188 14.35 -8.18 17.22
N PHE A 189 14.77 -9.20 16.46
CA PHE A 189 15.74 -10.20 16.87
C PHE A 189 17.14 -9.95 16.29
N ILE A 190 17.39 -8.78 15.69
CA ILE A 190 18.73 -8.44 15.21
C ILE A 190 19.72 -8.52 16.38
N ARG A 191 20.88 -9.12 16.11
CA ARG A 191 22.00 -9.14 17.06
C ARG A 191 22.62 -7.74 17.11
N GLY A 192 22.25 -6.95 18.12
CA GLY A 192 22.65 -5.54 18.24
C GLY A 192 24.15 -5.26 18.23
N GLU A 193 25.00 -6.23 18.59
CA GLU A 193 26.47 -6.06 18.59
C GLU A 193 27.12 -6.21 17.20
N ILE A 194 26.42 -6.79 16.21
CA ILE A 194 26.95 -7.05 14.86
C ILE A 194 26.22 -6.29 13.75
N ALA A 195 25.23 -5.47 14.11
CA ALA A 195 24.46 -4.68 13.16
C ALA A 195 25.08 -3.30 13.01
N LYS A 196 25.36 -2.92 11.76
CA LYS A 196 25.77 -1.56 11.40
C LYS A 196 24.57 -0.82 10.83
N GLY A 197 24.13 0.24 11.51
CA GLY A 197 23.13 1.17 10.97
C GLY A 197 23.60 1.81 9.67
N LEU A 198 22.70 1.92 8.69
CA LEU A 198 22.94 2.50 7.37
C LEU A 198 21.84 3.51 7.02
N THR A 199 22.23 4.55 6.30
CA THR A 199 21.29 5.35 5.52
C THR A 199 20.77 4.56 4.33
N ALA A 200 19.64 4.99 3.76
CA ALA A 200 19.08 4.36 2.56
C ALA A 200 20.05 4.43 1.36
N GLN A 201 20.88 5.48 1.27
CA GLN A 201 21.86 5.60 0.20
C GLN A 201 23.02 4.62 0.40
N GLU A 202 23.57 4.50 1.61
CA GLU A 202 24.64 3.53 1.88
C GLU A 202 24.18 2.08 1.66
N ALA A 203 22.93 1.76 1.99
CA ALA A 203 22.35 0.46 1.69
C ALA A 203 22.25 0.21 0.18
N LYS A 204 21.86 1.21 -0.60
CA LYS A 204 21.83 1.14 -2.08
C LYS A 204 23.23 0.97 -2.66
N ASP A 205 24.20 1.73 -2.16
CA ASP A 205 25.59 1.68 -2.62
C ASP A 205 26.21 0.30 -2.34
N TYR A 206 25.95 -0.29 -1.16
CA TYR A 206 26.39 -1.65 -0.85
C TYR A 206 25.78 -2.70 -1.80
N LEU A 207 24.52 -2.50 -2.17
CA LEU A 207 23.78 -3.40 -3.05
C LEU A 207 24.11 -3.20 -4.53
N HIS A 208 24.64 -2.04 -4.92
CA HIS A 208 24.86 -1.66 -6.31
C HIS A 208 25.69 -2.68 -7.11
N ASP A 209 26.75 -3.22 -6.50
CA ASP A 209 27.67 -4.14 -7.17
C ASP A 209 27.25 -5.61 -7.09
N LYS A 210 26.07 -5.89 -6.52
CA LYS A 210 25.51 -7.25 -6.48
C LYS A 210 24.67 -7.47 -7.72
N GLU A 211 25.02 -8.44 -8.56
CA GLU A 211 24.21 -8.73 -9.76
C GLU A 211 22.80 -9.20 -9.38
N GLU A 212 22.72 -10.10 -8.40
CA GLU A 212 21.50 -10.78 -8.01
C GLU A 212 21.48 -11.08 -6.51
N VAL A 213 20.29 -10.94 -5.92
CA VAL A 213 20.09 -11.12 -4.48
C VAL A 213 18.90 -12.01 -4.18
N LEU A 214 18.95 -12.63 -3.00
CA LEU A 214 17.83 -13.34 -2.42
C LEU A 214 17.16 -12.43 -1.40
N PHE A 215 15.84 -12.50 -1.31
CA PHE A 215 15.13 -11.68 -0.34
C PHE A 215 13.78 -12.26 0.07
N PHE A 216 13.28 -11.76 1.19
CA PHE A 216 11.91 -11.92 1.63
C PHE A 216 11.49 -10.67 2.43
N TRP A 217 10.20 -10.49 2.68
CA TRP A 217 9.73 -9.38 3.50
C TRP A 217 8.59 -9.79 4.42
N ASP A 218 8.46 -9.05 5.52
CA ASP A 218 7.32 -9.13 6.42
C ASP A 218 6.13 -8.36 5.84
N SER A 219 4.92 -8.75 6.24
CA SER A 219 3.69 -8.12 5.79
C SER A 219 2.66 -8.08 6.91
N ILE A 220 1.93 -6.97 7.01
CA ILE A 220 0.85 -6.81 7.99
C ILE A 220 -0.50 -7.29 7.45
N SER A 221 -0.68 -7.25 6.14
CA SER A 221 -1.96 -7.54 5.51
C SER A 221 -2.18 -9.04 5.41
N SER A 222 -3.44 -9.49 5.42
CA SER A 222 -3.75 -10.93 5.33
C SER A 222 -3.29 -11.51 3.99
N ILE A 223 -3.43 -10.73 2.92
CA ILE A 223 -3.06 -11.12 1.56
C ILE A 223 -1.56 -11.17 1.41
N GLY A 224 -0.85 -10.18 1.95
CA GLY A 224 0.60 -10.11 1.88
C GLY A 224 1.25 -11.23 2.66
N ARG A 225 0.79 -11.50 3.90
CA ARG A 225 1.29 -12.64 4.69
C ARG A 225 1.09 -13.97 3.97
N ASN A 226 -0.11 -14.21 3.41
CA ASN A 226 -0.36 -15.41 2.62
C ASN A 226 0.51 -15.48 1.36
N PHE A 227 0.88 -14.33 0.79
CA PHE A 227 1.73 -14.27 -0.39
C PHE A 227 3.21 -14.53 -0.06
N THR A 228 3.76 -13.96 1.01
CA THR A 228 5.19 -14.02 1.34
C THR A 228 5.60 -15.19 2.22
N ARG A 229 4.65 -15.78 2.94
CA ARG A 229 4.91 -16.88 3.87
C ARG A 229 5.69 -18.00 3.19
N ASN A 230 6.80 -18.40 3.84
CA ASN A 230 7.66 -19.50 3.42
C ASN A 230 8.23 -19.37 2.01
N LYS A 231 8.36 -18.13 1.50
CA LYS A 231 8.97 -17.85 0.21
C LYS A 231 10.26 -17.07 0.37
N VAL A 232 11.22 -17.42 -0.49
CA VAL A 232 12.39 -16.62 -0.80
C VAL A 232 12.35 -16.29 -2.28
N PHE A 233 12.51 -15.01 -2.57
CA PHE A 233 12.46 -14.45 -3.90
C PHE A 233 13.88 -14.21 -4.41
N LYS A 234 14.00 -14.17 -5.73
CA LYS A 234 15.26 -13.98 -6.43
C LYS A 234 15.08 -12.92 -7.50
N LEU A 235 15.90 -11.86 -7.45
CA LEU A 235 15.78 -10.73 -8.38
C LEU A 235 17.14 -10.05 -8.57
N GLY A 236 17.37 -9.51 -9.76
CA GLY A 236 18.51 -8.64 -10.02
C GLY A 236 18.44 -7.38 -9.16
N THR A 237 19.56 -6.97 -8.57
CA THR A 237 19.56 -5.95 -7.51
C THR A 237 19.09 -4.60 -8.00
N LYS A 238 19.46 -4.20 -9.22
CA LYS A 238 18.98 -2.96 -9.85
C LYS A 238 17.44 -2.90 -9.87
N ARG A 239 16.80 -3.98 -10.34
CA ARG A 239 15.34 -4.08 -10.42
C ARG A 239 14.69 -4.11 -9.03
N LEU A 240 15.34 -4.70 -8.04
CA LEU A 240 14.88 -4.66 -6.64
C LEU A 240 14.91 -3.22 -6.11
N LEU A 241 16.02 -2.51 -6.30
CA LEU A 241 16.23 -1.14 -5.81
C LEU A 241 15.36 -0.10 -6.52
N GLU A 242 14.98 -0.33 -7.77
CA GLU A 242 14.01 0.51 -8.51
C GLU A 242 12.58 0.34 -7.98
N SER A 243 12.27 -0.80 -7.36
CA SER A 243 10.90 -1.19 -6.98
C SER A 243 10.71 -1.47 -5.48
N TYR A 244 11.69 -1.16 -4.64
CA TYR A 244 11.67 -1.62 -3.23
C TYR A 244 10.50 -1.05 -2.41
N SER A 245 9.94 0.09 -2.81
CA SER A 245 8.72 0.68 -2.22
C SER A 245 7.49 -0.23 -2.35
N ARG A 246 7.53 -1.25 -3.22
CA ARG A 246 6.48 -2.25 -3.39
C ARG A 246 6.48 -3.34 -2.32
N PHE A 247 7.51 -3.40 -1.49
CA PHE A 247 7.59 -4.32 -0.35
C PHE A 247 7.22 -3.56 0.92
N THR A 248 6.03 -3.84 1.45
CA THR A 248 5.30 -2.99 2.40
C THR A 248 5.94 -2.72 3.75
N PHE A 249 6.87 -3.58 4.15
CA PHE A 249 7.32 -3.70 5.52
C PHE A 249 8.78 -4.14 5.50
N ASP A 250 9.23 -4.77 6.57
CA ASP A 250 10.64 -5.11 6.74
C ASP A 250 11.11 -6.04 5.61
N LEU A 251 12.11 -5.59 4.86
CA LEU A 251 12.67 -6.28 3.69
C LEU A 251 14.07 -6.79 4.03
N TYR A 252 14.28 -8.08 3.87
CA TYR A 252 15.49 -8.81 4.22
C TYR A 252 16.17 -9.25 2.92
N ILE A 253 17.34 -8.69 2.61
CA ILE A 253 18.09 -8.92 1.37
C ILE A 253 19.43 -9.54 1.72
N PHE A 254 19.78 -10.66 1.11
CA PHE A 254 20.96 -11.43 1.48
C PHE A 254 21.54 -12.18 0.27
N ASP A 255 22.77 -12.68 0.44
CA ASP A 255 23.42 -13.54 -0.54
C ASP A 255 23.15 -15.03 -0.27
N SER A 256 23.37 -15.85 -1.29
CA SER A 256 23.16 -17.31 -1.17
C SER A 256 24.09 -17.99 -0.17
N ALA A 257 25.24 -17.40 0.14
CA ALA A 257 26.18 -17.93 1.12
C ALA A 257 25.84 -17.49 2.57
N LEU A 258 24.84 -16.62 2.75
CA LEU A 258 24.49 -16.02 4.05
C LEU A 258 25.70 -15.34 4.71
N SER A 259 26.58 -14.73 3.91
CA SER A 259 27.72 -13.98 4.41
C SER A 259 27.34 -12.57 4.87
N TRP A 260 26.23 -12.03 4.33
CA TRP A 260 25.69 -10.73 4.74
C TRP A 260 24.17 -10.65 4.55
N THR A 261 23.55 -9.70 5.24
CA THR A 261 22.18 -9.28 4.99
C THR A 261 22.03 -7.77 5.18
N ILE A 262 21.25 -7.14 4.31
CA ILE A 262 20.70 -5.81 4.51
C ILE A 262 19.23 -5.93 4.87
N ILE A 263 18.85 -5.28 5.96
CA ILE A 263 17.49 -5.25 6.44
C ILE A 263 17.00 -3.81 6.33
N PHE A 264 15.98 -3.57 5.51
CA PHE A 264 15.21 -2.33 5.54
C PHE A 264 14.07 -2.53 6.52
N HIS A 265 13.96 -1.69 7.55
CA HIS A 265 12.92 -1.78 8.57
C HIS A 265 11.97 -0.58 8.50
N HIS A 266 10.70 -0.81 8.80
CA HIS A 266 9.64 0.20 8.71
C HIS A 266 9.81 1.33 9.73
N GLU A 267 10.30 0.98 10.92
CA GLU A 267 10.60 1.87 12.04
C GLU A 267 12.10 2.10 12.20
N PRO A 268 12.53 3.28 12.65
CA PRO A 268 13.93 3.52 12.95
C PRO A 268 14.40 2.67 14.14
N ASP A 269 15.68 2.30 14.16
CA ASP A 269 16.34 1.70 15.32
C ASP A 269 16.62 2.75 16.41
N ALA A 270 17.29 2.33 17.49
CA ALA A 270 17.61 3.20 18.62
C ALA A 270 18.51 4.39 18.26
N GLU A 271 19.25 4.31 17.14
CA GLU A 271 20.14 5.36 16.64
C GLU A 271 19.49 6.19 15.51
N GLY A 272 18.27 5.83 15.09
CA GLY A 272 17.49 6.56 14.07
C GLY A 272 17.61 5.98 12.66
N TYR A 273 18.36 4.89 12.45
CA TYR A 273 18.52 4.29 11.12
C TYR A 273 17.31 3.45 10.74
N LYS A 274 16.98 3.37 9.44
CA LYS A 274 15.93 2.49 8.90
C LYS A 274 16.48 1.32 8.07
N CYS A 275 17.80 1.23 7.97
CA CYS A 275 18.50 0.16 7.29
C CYS A 275 19.62 -0.31 8.19
N CYS A 276 19.92 -1.61 8.18
CA CYS A 276 21.12 -2.11 8.81
C CYS A 276 21.78 -3.20 7.96
N LEU A 277 23.11 -3.26 8.03
CA LEU A 277 23.93 -4.34 7.50
C LEU A 277 24.33 -5.25 8.65
N VAL A 278 24.09 -6.55 8.49
CA VAL A 278 24.61 -7.58 9.38
C VAL A 278 25.53 -8.47 8.55
N THR A 279 26.75 -8.66 9.02
CA THR A 279 27.70 -9.60 8.41
C THR A 279 27.80 -10.84 9.28
N SER A 280 27.87 -12.01 8.64
CA SER A 280 28.21 -13.23 9.36
C SER A 280 29.66 -13.12 9.83
N PRO A 281 29.99 -13.51 11.07
CA PRO A 281 31.37 -13.76 11.45
C PRO A 281 32.02 -14.85 10.60
#